data_AF-A0A813DS20-F1
#
_entry.id   AF-A0A813DS20-F1
#
_cell.length_a   1.000
_cell.length_b   1.000
_cell.length_c   1.000
_cell.angle_alpha   90.00
_cell.angle_beta   90.00
_cell.angle_gamma   90.00
#
_symmetry.space_group_name_H-M   'P 1'
#
loop_
_entity.id
_entity.type
_entity.pdbx_description
1 polymer ?
#
loop_
_entity_poly.entity_id
_entity_poly.type
_entity_poly.pdbx_seq_one_letter_code
_entity_poly.pdbx_strand_id
1 'polypeptide(L)'
;FAMPRWLGTGRTWLSFLALWGLLLGSGSQVRGDEDHYELKEQYVGEGFYDKWSFYTGKDPTNGIVDFVDWAEAKAKGMISASWDRVFMGVDSTTTLWGNNGRAAVKLLSNSVYNNGLFVLRADHVPTACGAWPAWWMFGE
;
A
#
# COMPACT_ATOMS: atom_id res chain seq x y z
N PHE A 1 40.56 -35.58 0.65
CA PHE A 1 41.55 -36.65 0.38
C PHE A 1 41.22 -37.82 1.32
N ALA A 2 41.39 -39.05 0.85
CA ALA A 2 41.08 -40.34 1.47
C ALA A 2 39.63 -40.86 1.29
N MET A 3 39.45 -41.64 0.22
CA MET A 3 38.51 -42.77 0.20
C MET A 3 39.20 -43.97 0.85
N PRO A 4 38.42 -44.94 1.36
CA PRO A 4 38.77 -46.34 1.13
C PRO A 4 37.65 -47.08 0.40
N ARG A 5 38.04 -47.74 -0.70
CA ARG A 5 37.31 -48.78 -1.38
C ARG A 5 37.80 -50.12 -0.82
N TRP A 6 36.89 -50.99 -0.37
CA TRP A 6 37.17 -52.42 -0.19
C TRP A 6 36.03 -53.23 -0.83
N LEU A 7 36.42 -54.08 -1.77
CA LEU A 7 35.62 -55.11 -2.41
C LEU A 7 35.82 -56.41 -1.61
N GLY A 8 34.73 -57.10 -1.26
CA GLY A 8 34.79 -58.39 -0.58
C GLY A 8 33.48 -59.17 -0.77
N THR A 9 33.59 -60.30 -1.46
CA THR A 9 32.57 -61.24 -1.89
C THR A 9 32.04 -62.16 -0.78
N GLY A 10 30.72 -62.43 -0.79
CA GLY A 10 30.17 -63.78 -0.57
C GLY A 10 29.66 -64.22 0.82
N ARG A 11 28.35 -64.54 0.85
CA ARG A 11 27.66 -65.60 1.62
C ARG A 11 27.31 -65.40 3.12
N THR A 12 26.06 -64.97 3.32
CA THR A 12 25.00 -65.55 4.19
C THR A 12 25.35 -66.01 5.60
N TRP A 13 24.79 -65.34 6.62
CA TRP A 13 24.06 -65.98 7.74
C TRP A 13 23.00 -65.02 8.32
N LEU A 14 21.75 -65.50 8.31
CA LEU A 14 20.64 -65.27 9.24
C LEU A 14 20.26 -63.84 9.69
N SER A 15 19.19 -63.35 9.07
CA SER A 15 17.95 -62.91 9.73
C SER A 15 18.07 -62.19 11.06
N PHE A 16 18.22 -60.86 11.02
CA PHE A 16 17.61 -59.98 12.02
C PHE A 16 16.54 -59.14 11.34
N LEU A 17 15.29 -59.56 11.58
CA LEU A 17 14.09 -58.78 11.33
C LEU A 17 14.17 -57.51 12.20
N ALA A 18 14.55 -56.40 11.58
CA ALA A 18 14.14 -55.08 12.04
C ALA A 18 13.42 -54.41 10.88
N LEU A 19 12.17 -54.86 10.68
CA LEU A 19 11.13 -54.01 10.13
C LEU A 19 11.07 -52.75 11.01
N TRP A 20 11.69 -51.67 10.55
CA TRP A 20 11.10 -50.34 10.74
C TRP A 20 10.68 -49.88 9.36
N GLY A 21 9.47 -50.33 9.03
CA GLY A 21 8.77 -49.93 7.84
C GLY A 21 8.68 -48.41 7.77
N LEU A 22 8.83 -47.95 6.54
CA LEU A 22 8.40 -46.68 6.01
C LEU A 22 7.01 -46.32 6.58
N LEU A 23 6.95 -45.65 7.73
CA LEU A 23 5.78 -44.86 8.07
C LEU A 23 5.95 -43.54 7.34
N LEU A 24 5.54 -43.54 6.07
CA LEU A 24 4.90 -42.37 5.47
C LEU A 24 3.64 -42.09 6.30
N GLY A 25 3.85 -41.58 7.51
CA GLY A 25 2.83 -40.81 8.21
C GLY A 25 2.57 -39.64 7.30
N SER A 26 1.51 -39.74 6.51
CA SER A 26 0.85 -38.58 5.94
C SER A 26 0.36 -37.78 7.13
N GLY A 27 1.27 -37.01 7.73
CA GLY A 27 0.87 -35.90 8.56
C GLY A 27 0.02 -35.06 7.64
N SER A 28 -1.30 -35.14 7.80
CA SER A 28 -2.14 -34.03 7.40
C SER A 28 -1.61 -32.87 8.21
N GLN A 29 -0.71 -32.09 7.60
CA GLN A 29 -0.42 -30.76 8.06
C GLN A 29 -1.78 -30.09 8.02
N VAL A 30 -2.41 -29.91 9.18
CA VAL A 30 -3.49 -28.95 9.31
C VAL A 30 -2.80 -27.63 9.04
N ARG A 31 -2.78 -27.22 7.77
CA ARG A 31 -2.38 -25.88 7.37
C ARG A 31 -3.48 -25.02 7.98
N GLY A 32 -3.22 -24.48 9.16
CA GLY A 32 -4.05 -23.41 9.69
C GLY A 32 -4.12 -22.36 8.59
N ASP A 33 -5.32 -22.05 8.15
CA ASP A 33 -5.52 -20.91 7.27
C ASP A 33 -5.24 -19.69 8.15
N GLU A 34 -4.00 -19.23 8.14
CA GLU A 34 -3.65 -17.97 8.77
C GLU A 34 -4.30 -16.88 7.92
N ASP A 35 -5.37 -16.28 8.42
CA ASP A 35 -5.96 -15.08 7.85
C ASP A 35 -4.90 -13.98 7.83
N HIS A 36 -4.31 -13.75 6.66
CA HIS A 36 -3.29 -12.73 6.45
C HIS A 36 -3.74 -11.72 5.40
N TYR A 37 -3.35 -10.46 5.59
CA TYR A 37 -3.56 -9.43 4.59
C TYR A 37 -2.51 -9.57 3.49
N GLU A 38 -2.96 -9.65 2.25
CA GLU A 38 -2.10 -9.53 1.06
C GLU A 38 -2.17 -8.12 0.49
N LEU A 39 -1.08 -7.66 -0.14
CA LEU A 39 -1.05 -6.36 -0.80
C LEU A 39 -2.01 -6.36 -1.99
N LYS A 40 -3.15 -5.69 -1.84
CA LYS A 40 -4.11 -5.54 -2.93
C LYS A 40 -3.74 -4.42 -3.88
N GLU A 41 -3.32 -3.29 -3.34
CA GLU A 41 -3.04 -2.10 -4.14
C GLU A 41 -1.96 -1.23 -3.50
N GLN A 42 -1.12 -0.65 -4.34
CA GLN A 42 -0.13 0.34 -3.96
C GLN A 42 -0.43 1.67 -4.67
N TYR A 43 -0.38 2.75 -3.89
CA TYR A 43 -0.60 4.12 -4.35
C TYR A 43 0.72 4.90 -4.25
N VAL A 44 1.59 4.71 -5.24
CA VAL A 44 2.88 5.41 -5.42
C VAL A 44 3.23 5.39 -6.91
N GLY A 45 4.23 6.17 -7.33
CA GLY A 45 4.71 6.19 -8.70
C GLY A 45 4.11 7.32 -9.53
N GLU A 46 4.64 7.50 -10.75
CA GLU A 46 4.24 8.58 -11.66
C GLU A 46 2.73 8.55 -11.99
N GLY A 47 2.14 7.35 -12.01
CA GLY A 47 0.70 7.13 -12.22
C GLY A 47 -0.16 7.24 -10.94
N PHE A 48 0.38 7.81 -9.84
CA PHE A 48 -0.38 7.96 -8.59
C PHE A 48 -1.71 8.67 -8.82
N TYR A 49 -1.69 9.81 -9.54
CA TYR A 49 -2.87 10.65 -9.75
C TYR A 49 -3.92 10.04 -10.67
N ASP A 50 -3.55 9.06 -11.50
CA ASP A 50 -4.49 8.37 -12.41
C ASP A 50 -5.52 7.53 -11.64
N LYS A 51 -5.25 7.23 -10.37
CA LYS A 51 -6.13 6.47 -9.47
C LYS A 51 -7.12 7.34 -8.70
N TRP A 52 -7.13 8.65 -8.95
CA TRP A 52 -7.94 9.61 -8.22
C TRP A 52 -8.76 10.50 -9.15
N SER A 53 -9.92 10.91 -8.65
CA SER A 53 -10.71 11.99 -9.19
C SER A 53 -10.45 13.27 -8.38
N PHE A 54 -10.27 14.40 -9.06
CA PHE A 54 -10.09 15.71 -8.44
C PHE A 54 -11.46 16.34 -8.21
N TYR A 55 -11.84 16.50 -6.94
CA TYR A 55 -13.08 17.17 -6.58
C TYR A 55 -12.93 18.68 -6.80
N THR A 56 -13.87 19.29 -7.51
CA THR A 56 -13.89 20.75 -7.79
C THR A 56 -15.14 21.45 -7.28
N GLY A 57 -15.97 20.73 -6.51
CA GLY A 57 -17.19 21.29 -5.93
C GLY A 57 -16.90 22.19 -4.73
N LYS A 58 -17.96 22.84 -4.25
CA LYS A 58 -17.91 23.60 -3.00
C LYS A 58 -17.58 22.68 -1.83
N ASP A 59 -16.72 23.12 -0.94
CA ASP A 59 -16.37 22.37 0.26
C ASP A 59 -17.61 22.03 1.13
N PRO A 60 -17.91 20.74 1.34
CA PRO A 60 -19.04 20.31 2.17
C PRO A 60 -18.95 20.75 3.63
N THR A 61 -17.74 21.01 4.15
CA THR A 61 -17.55 21.50 5.53
C THR A 61 -17.59 23.03 5.64
N ASN A 62 -17.83 23.73 4.51
CA ASN A 62 -17.87 25.19 4.41
C ASN A 62 -16.56 25.90 4.77
N GLY A 63 -15.40 25.29 4.47
CA GLY A 63 -14.09 25.92 4.62
C GLY A 63 -13.84 27.05 3.62
N ILE A 64 -12.80 27.85 3.91
CA ILE A 64 -12.29 28.91 3.02
C ILE A 64 -11.26 28.30 2.06
N VAL A 65 -11.76 27.52 1.11
CA VAL A 65 -10.96 26.72 0.18
C VAL A 65 -11.57 26.77 -1.22
N ASP A 66 -10.72 26.72 -2.23
CA ASP A 66 -11.10 26.57 -3.63
C ASP A 66 -10.50 25.28 -4.16
N PHE A 67 -11.31 24.24 -4.35
CA PHE A 67 -10.78 22.96 -4.83
C PHE A 67 -10.64 22.98 -6.35
N VAL A 68 -9.40 22.78 -6.82
CA VAL A 68 -9.07 22.89 -8.24
C VAL A 68 -8.88 21.52 -8.89
N ASP A 69 -9.00 21.49 -10.22
CA ASP A 69 -8.75 20.27 -10.99
C ASP A 69 -7.26 19.92 -11.10
N TRP A 70 -6.97 18.77 -11.71
CA TRP A 70 -5.60 18.29 -11.89
C TRP A 70 -4.74 19.25 -12.72
N ALA A 71 -5.29 19.85 -13.77
CA ALA A 71 -4.52 20.68 -14.70
C ALA A 71 -4.08 21.98 -14.02
N GLU A 72 -4.99 22.61 -13.28
CA GLU A 72 -4.69 23.80 -12.48
C GLU A 72 -3.75 23.46 -11.32
N ALA A 73 -3.99 22.36 -10.60
CA ALA A 73 -3.11 21.92 -9.52
C ALA A 73 -1.67 21.70 -10.00
N LYS A 74 -1.50 21.08 -11.17
CA LYS A 74 -0.20 20.86 -11.79
C LYS A 74 0.43 22.19 -12.23
N ALA A 75 -0.34 23.07 -12.87
CA ALA A 75 0.16 24.37 -13.31
C ALA A 75 0.63 25.26 -12.15
N LYS A 76 -0.04 25.16 -11.00
CA LYS A 76 0.34 25.86 -9.76
C LYS A 76 1.43 25.15 -8.96
N GLY A 77 1.91 23.98 -9.40
CA GLY A 77 2.93 23.21 -8.69
C GLY A 77 2.45 22.60 -7.38
N MET A 78 1.14 22.43 -7.20
CA MET A 78 0.53 21.87 -5.98
C MET A 78 0.57 20.34 -5.95
N ILE A 79 0.83 19.70 -7.08
CA ILE A 79 0.93 18.25 -7.19
C ILE A 79 2.16 17.82 -7.98
N SER A 80 2.80 16.76 -7.52
CA SER A 80 3.78 15.99 -8.29
C SER A 80 3.87 14.55 -7.78
N ALA A 81 4.38 13.65 -8.62
CA ALA A 81 4.61 12.26 -8.26
C ALA A 81 5.92 11.80 -8.92
N SER A 82 6.73 11.09 -8.14
CA SER A 82 7.92 10.36 -8.56
C SER A 82 7.72 8.86 -8.31
N TRP A 83 8.73 8.06 -8.64
CA TRP A 83 8.71 6.62 -8.45
C TRP A 83 8.47 6.17 -6.99
N ASP A 84 8.89 6.95 -5.99
CA ASP A 84 8.78 6.63 -4.55
C ASP A 84 8.06 7.68 -3.70
N ARG A 85 7.76 8.85 -4.25
CA ARG A 85 7.24 9.97 -3.46
C ARG A 85 6.12 10.68 -4.20
N VAL A 86 5.15 11.13 -3.43
CA VAL A 86 4.01 11.91 -3.93
C VAL A 86 3.97 13.19 -3.13
N PHE A 87 3.83 14.32 -3.83
CA PHE A 87 3.66 15.63 -3.21
C PHE A 87 2.27 16.16 -3.51
N MET A 88 1.53 16.49 -2.47
CA MET A 88 0.22 17.13 -2.53
C MET A 88 0.23 18.33 -1.60
N GLY A 89 -0.09 19.49 -2.16
CA GLY A 89 -0.05 20.77 -1.45
C GLY A 89 -1.23 21.67 -1.76
N VAL A 90 -1.09 22.91 -1.29
CA VAL A 90 -2.03 24.01 -1.51
C VAL A 90 -1.28 25.19 -2.12
N ASP A 91 -2.00 26.19 -2.61
CA ASP A 91 -1.38 27.44 -3.04
C ASP A 91 -0.75 28.13 -1.82
N SER A 92 0.58 28.23 -1.81
CA SER A 92 1.36 28.84 -0.73
C SER A 92 1.98 30.19 -1.11
N THR A 93 1.60 30.76 -2.25
CA THR A 93 2.25 31.97 -2.80
C THR A 93 1.27 33.13 -2.93
N THR A 94 0.00 32.85 -3.25
CA THR A 94 -1.00 33.90 -3.44
C THR A 94 -1.44 34.51 -2.11
N THR A 95 -1.37 35.84 -2.02
CA THR A 95 -2.02 36.62 -0.97
C THR A 95 -3.49 36.80 -1.31
N LEU A 96 -4.37 36.37 -0.42
CA LEU A 96 -5.80 36.40 -0.60
C LEU A 96 -6.41 37.53 0.21
N TRP A 97 -7.52 38.08 -0.29
CA TRP A 97 -8.28 39.13 0.37
C TRP A 97 -9.72 38.66 0.60
N GLY A 98 -10.32 39.06 1.73
CA GLY A 98 -11.68 38.67 2.09
C GLY A 98 -11.84 37.16 2.30
N ASN A 99 -12.95 36.60 1.82
CA ASN A 99 -13.30 35.18 1.94
C ASN A 99 -12.96 34.36 0.69
N ASN A 100 -12.00 34.81 -0.12
CA ASN A 100 -11.55 34.03 -1.27
C ASN A 100 -10.87 32.73 -0.79
N GLY A 101 -11.32 31.60 -1.33
CA GLY A 101 -10.76 30.29 -1.01
C GLY A 101 -9.30 30.19 -1.44
N ARG A 102 -8.48 29.57 -0.59
CA ARG A 102 -7.11 29.19 -1.01
C ARG A 102 -7.20 27.96 -1.90
N ALA A 103 -6.54 28.00 -3.05
CA ALA A 103 -6.53 26.86 -3.96
C ALA A 103 -5.92 25.64 -3.27
N ALA A 104 -6.62 24.52 -3.33
CA ALA A 104 -6.22 23.25 -2.74
C ALA A 104 -6.71 22.09 -3.60
N VAL A 105 -6.31 20.87 -3.26
CA VAL A 105 -6.78 19.66 -3.93
C VAL A 105 -7.51 18.76 -2.94
N LYS A 106 -8.58 18.14 -3.42
CA LYS A 106 -9.30 17.07 -2.71
C LYS A 106 -9.41 15.89 -3.66
N LEU A 107 -8.74 14.80 -3.30
CA LEU A 107 -8.70 13.58 -4.11
C LEU A 107 -9.72 12.57 -3.60
N LEU A 108 -10.45 11.97 -4.53
CA LEU A 108 -11.37 10.87 -4.27
C LEU A 108 -10.85 9.64 -5.01
N SER A 109 -10.66 8.51 -4.33
CA SER A 109 -10.14 7.31 -4.98
C SER A 109 -11.15 6.81 -6.01
N ASN A 110 -10.66 6.39 -7.18
CA ASN A 110 -11.51 5.76 -8.19
C ASN A 110 -11.94 4.34 -7.75
N SER A 111 -11.16 3.72 -6.85
CA SER A 111 -11.46 2.43 -6.23
C SER A 111 -12.29 2.61 -4.95
N VAL A 112 -13.20 1.66 -4.71
CA VAL A 112 -14.03 1.55 -3.49
C VAL A 112 -13.69 0.24 -2.77
N TYR A 113 -13.66 0.27 -1.45
CA TYR A 113 -13.30 -0.89 -0.62
C TYR A 113 -14.32 -1.08 0.50
N ASN A 114 -14.77 -2.32 0.70
CA ASN A 114 -15.70 -2.69 1.77
C ASN A 114 -14.99 -3.20 3.04
N ASN A 115 -13.75 -3.65 2.88
CA ASN A 115 -12.90 -4.19 3.94
C ASN A 115 -11.43 -4.09 3.50
N GLY A 116 -10.53 -4.14 4.47
CA GLY A 116 -9.09 -4.14 4.21
C GLY A 116 -8.28 -3.48 5.31
N LEU A 117 -6.97 -3.59 5.18
CA LEU A 117 -5.99 -2.85 5.95
C LEU A 117 -5.44 -1.71 5.08
N PHE A 118 -5.60 -0.48 5.55
CA PHE A 118 -5.12 0.72 4.85
C PHE A 118 -3.94 1.31 5.60
N VAL A 119 -2.78 1.38 4.93
CA VAL A 119 -1.55 1.90 5.53
C VAL A 119 -1.09 3.12 4.75
N LEU A 120 -1.10 4.28 5.40
CA LEU A 120 -0.49 5.49 4.89
C LEU A 120 0.91 5.65 5.49
N ARG A 121 1.91 5.78 4.60
CA ARG A 121 3.23 6.28 4.96
C ARG A 121 3.34 7.73 4.48
N ALA A 122 3.46 8.66 5.41
CA ALA A 122 3.61 10.08 5.11
C ALA A 122 4.95 10.59 5.66
N ASP A 123 5.75 11.21 4.80
CA ASP A 123 6.98 11.91 5.21
C ASP A 123 6.66 13.28 5.84
N HIS A 124 5.53 13.88 5.46
CA HIS A 124 5.03 15.16 5.98
C HIS A 124 3.51 15.23 5.85
N VAL A 125 2.85 15.93 6.77
CA VAL A 125 1.43 16.27 6.70
C VAL A 125 1.25 17.79 6.82
N PRO A 126 0.28 18.41 6.11
CA PRO A 126 0.14 19.87 6.11
C PRO A 126 0.03 20.45 7.51
N THR A 127 0.78 21.53 7.78
CA THR A 127 0.80 22.20 9.08
C THR A 127 0.75 23.72 8.89
N ALA A 128 -0.33 24.37 9.34
CA ALA A 128 -0.46 25.83 9.41
C ALA A 128 -1.67 26.21 10.27
N CYS A 129 -1.70 27.44 10.80
CA CYS A 129 -2.93 27.99 11.40
C CYS A 129 -4.04 28.05 10.34
N GLY A 130 -5.22 27.55 10.68
CA GLY A 130 -6.37 27.49 9.77
C GLY A 130 -6.33 26.32 8.78
N ALA A 131 -5.26 25.52 8.75
CA ALA A 131 -5.23 24.28 7.97
C ALA A 131 -6.06 23.19 8.65
N TRP A 132 -6.81 22.44 7.84
CA TRP A 132 -7.52 21.24 8.25
C TRP A 132 -7.23 20.10 7.27
N PRO A 133 -6.08 19.40 7.40
CA PRO A 133 -5.77 18.25 6.57
C PRO A 133 -6.58 17.03 7.00
N ALA A 134 -6.91 16.16 6.04
CA ALA A 134 -7.57 14.89 6.33
C ALA A 134 -7.14 13.80 5.34
N TRP A 135 -6.86 12.61 5.88
CA TRP A 135 -6.83 11.35 5.13
C TRP A 135 -7.86 10.42 5.77
N TRP A 136 -8.92 10.12 5.03
CA TRP A 136 -10.11 9.47 5.56
C TRP A 136 -10.84 8.71 4.45
N MET A 137 -11.76 7.83 4.84
CA MET A 137 -12.62 7.07 3.94
C MET A 137 -14.08 7.48 4.17
N PHE A 138 -14.88 7.45 3.11
CA PHE A 138 -16.32 7.62 3.15
C PHE A 138 -17.01 6.54 2.33
N GLY A 139 -18.28 6.30 2.63
CA GLY A 139 -19.14 5.39 1.89
C GLY A 139 -20.30 6.13 1.23
N GLU A 140 -21.02 5.40 0.37
CA GLU A 140 -22.28 5.83 -0.26
C GLU A 140 -23.50 5.22 0.44
#